data_AF-A0AAF0KX49-F1
#
_entry.id   AF-A0AAF0KX49-F1
#
_cell.length_a   1.000
_cell.length_b   1.000
_cell.length_c   1.000
_cell.angle_alpha   90.00
_cell.angle_beta   90.00
_cell.angle_gamma   90.00
#
_symmetry.space_group_name_H-M   'P 1'
#
loop_
_entity.id
_entity.type
_entity.pdbx_description
1 polymer ?
#
loop_
_entity_poly.entity_id
_entity_poly.type
_entity_poly.pdbx_seq_one_letter_code
_entity_poly.pdbx_strand_id
1 'polypeptide(L)'
;MQYIFKKNTLFALKNADKIIAIIIFICTTTGAWFLFSYANGHGVKFTELIQPNLLISYGAFSFFILSLIIAFFLLAFFISPIIARSLYFHILIKEKHAKIKHIKINYFLFFFLCSIAASLCAFKLIFFPFVVFIFALIEHVIVFGVNISWKKTQKTLTLFILSSLLLVISYTLLIFLSIALNFKIESTLSFNGILQALFIFIITFLLSGVGLADVHQRIKHNKNRILFYMFFSFTCVFYIATAFSNGTSEGITRQIGLGFQYRCYNHSDMVKYSIPENLTNKQTSKGKIKVFVISDSNGRVYLSRGEAYRAEYSFPATDLREIACDK
;
A
#
# COMPACT_ATOMS: atom_id res chain seq x y z
N MET A 1 33.47 0.45 1.35
CA MET A 1 32.12 0.16 1.88
C MET A 1 32.13 -0.09 3.40
N GLN A 2 33.04 -0.91 3.95
CA GLN A 2 33.20 -1.13 5.40
C GLN A 2 33.43 0.14 6.24
N TYR A 3 34.24 1.10 5.79
CA TYR A 3 34.57 2.31 6.57
C TYR A 3 33.36 3.26 6.75
N ILE A 4 32.51 3.37 5.72
CA ILE A 4 31.27 4.17 5.78
C ILE A 4 30.25 3.51 6.71
N PHE A 5 30.14 2.19 6.65
CA PHE A 5 29.26 1.43 7.54
C PHE A 5 29.68 1.60 9.00
N LYS A 6 30.99 1.47 9.29
CA LYS A 6 31.56 1.66 10.63
C LYS A 6 31.34 3.09 11.16
N LYS A 7 31.47 4.12 10.30
CA LYS A 7 31.26 5.52 10.68
C LYS A 7 29.78 5.84 10.95
N ASN A 8 28.86 5.31 10.12
CA ASN A 8 27.42 5.52 10.28
C ASN A 8 26.85 4.76 11.49
N THR A 9 27.31 3.53 11.76
CA THR A 9 26.91 2.80 12.97
C THR A 9 27.46 3.45 14.23
N LEU A 10 28.71 3.93 14.22
CA LEU A 10 29.27 4.66 15.36
C LEU A 10 28.54 5.99 15.62
N PHE A 11 28.11 6.68 14.56
CA PHE A 11 27.28 7.88 14.67
C PHE A 11 25.88 7.58 15.21
N ALA A 12 25.27 6.47 14.79
CA ALA A 12 23.97 6.02 15.30
C ALA A 12 24.07 5.63 16.79
N LEU A 13 25.11 4.88 17.18
CA LEU A 13 25.38 4.51 18.58
C LEU A 13 25.61 5.75 19.46
N LYS A 14 26.37 6.74 18.98
CA LYS A 14 26.60 8.00 19.71
C LYS A 14 25.35 8.88 19.86
N ASN A 15 24.34 8.67 19.02
CA ASN A 15 23.07 9.42 19.07
C ASN A 15 21.88 8.52 19.36
N ALA A 16 22.11 7.32 19.94
CA ALA A 16 21.07 6.31 20.13
C ALA A 16 19.89 6.88 20.92
N ASP A 17 20.15 7.61 22.00
CA ASP A 17 19.11 8.22 22.84
C ASP A 17 18.22 9.20 22.07
N LYS A 18 18.83 10.02 21.20
CA LYS A 18 18.10 10.97 20.35
C LYS A 18 17.27 10.25 19.29
N ILE A 19 17.83 9.19 18.69
CA ILE A 19 17.15 8.37 17.68
C ILE A 19 15.97 7.64 18.31
N ILE A 20 16.14 7.06 19.50
CA ILE A 20 15.07 6.40 20.26
C ILE A 20 13.96 7.39 20.59
N ALA A 21 14.29 8.58 21.09
CA ALA A 21 13.31 9.62 21.37
C ALA A 21 12.51 10.04 20.12
N ILE A 22 13.16 10.18 18.96
CA ILE A 22 12.50 10.48 17.69
C ILE A 22 11.59 9.33 17.26
N ILE A 23 12.03 8.07 17.38
CA ILE A 23 11.22 6.89 17.04
C ILE A 23 9.98 6.83 17.93
N ILE A 24 10.11 7.02 19.24
CA ILE A 24 8.98 7.04 20.18
C ILE A 24 8.01 8.17 19.82
N PHE A 25 8.51 9.35 19.48
CA PHE A 25 7.68 10.47 19.03
C PHE A 25 6.91 10.14 17.75
N ILE A 26 7.57 9.56 16.74
CA ILE A 26 6.95 9.15 15.49
C ILE A 26 5.90 8.04 15.73
N CYS A 27 6.22 7.02 16.53
CA CYS A 27 5.27 5.96 16.88
C CYS A 27 4.06 6.53 17.62
N THR A 28 4.25 7.42 18.59
CA THR A 28 3.14 8.00 19.35
C THR A 28 2.23 8.85 18.47
N THR A 29 2.82 9.70 17.62
CA THR A 29 2.06 10.58 16.70
C THR A 29 1.32 9.78 15.62
N THR A 30 1.98 8.80 15.01
CA THR A 30 1.33 7.90 14.03
C THR A 30 0.26 7.03 14.69
N GLY A 31 0.52 6.50 15.88
CA GLY A 31 -0.45 5.73 16.66
C GLY A 31 -1.71 6.54 16.97
N ALA A 32 -1.55 7.79 17.42
CA ALA A 32 -2.67 8.71 17.66
C ALA A 32 -3.46 8.99 16.38
N TRP A 33 -2.80 9.21 15.24
CA TRP A 33 -3.45 9.44 13.95
C TRP A 33 -4.29 8.25 13.50
N PHE A 34 -3.73 7.04 13.54
CA PHE A 34 -4.46 5.83 13.14
C PHE A 34 -5.61 5.50 14.10
N LEU A 35 -5.42 5.69 15.41
CA LEU A 35 -6.50 5.55 16.39
C LEU A 35 -7.61 6.57 16.18
N PHE A 36 -7.28 7.82 15.82
CA PHE A 36 -8.27 8.84 15.51
C PHE A 36 -9.06 8.51 14.23
N SER A 37 -8.38 8.05 13.17
CA SER A 37 -9.03 7.59 11.94
C SER A 37 -9.98 6.42 12.23
N TYR A 38 -9.51 5.45 13.03
CA TYR A 38 -10.29 4.30 13.47
C TYR A 38 -11.53 4.74 14.27
N ALA A 39 -11.36 5.59 15.27
CA ALA A 39 -12.44 6.11 16.10
C ALA A 39 -13.56 6.73 15.26
N ASN A 40 -13.18 7.62 14.31
CA ASN A 40 -14.13 8.28 13.43
C ASN A 40 -14.76 7.33 12.40
N GLY A 41 -13.98 6.42 11.82
CA GLY A 41 -14.46 5.47 10.82
C GLY A 41 -15.49 4.49 11.37
N HIS A 42 -15.34 4.09 12.63
CA HIS A 42 -16.14 3.03 13.24
C HIS A 42 -17.09 3.51 14.34
N GLY A 43 -17.17 4.82 14.60
CA GLY A 43 -18.09 5.39 15.60
C GLY A 43 -17.70 5.11 17.05
N VAL A 44 -16.42 4.86 17.32
CA VAL A 44 -15.85 4.66 18.66
C VAL A 44 -15.36 6.01 19.18
N LYS A 45 -15.48 6.27 20.49
CA LYS A 45 -14.97 7.52 21.06
C LYS A 45 -13.45 7.49 21.15
N PHE A 46 -12.79 8.41 20.46
CA PHE A 46 -11.32 8.53 20.51
C PHE A 46 -10.79 8.67 21.93
N THR A 47 -11.46 9.44 22.80
CA THR A 47 -11.07 9.63 24.21
C THR A 47 -10.99 8.35 25.02
N GLU A 48 -11.70 7.29 24.62
CA GLU A 48 -11.68 5.98 25.28
C GLU A 48 -10.56 5.07 24.76
N LEU A 49 -9.92 5.46 23.65
CA LEU A 49 -8.82 4.77 23.00
C LEU A 49 -7.44 5.39 23.29
N ILE A 50 -7.40 6.60 23.87
CA ILE A 50 -6.16 7.29 24.28
C ILE A 50 -5.61 6.60 25.55
N GLN A 51 -5.01 5.43 25.39
CA GLN A 51 -4.26 4.75 26.43
C GLN A 51 -2.79 4.60 25.99
N PRO A 52 -1.81 4.78 26.90
CA PRO A 52 -0.39 4.71 26.52
C PRO A 52 0.01 3.40 25.83
N ASN A 53 -0.49 2.26 26.32
CA ASN A 53 -0.28 0.95 25.72
C ASN A 53 -0.89 0.84 24.31
N LEU A 54 -2.10 1.36 24.08
CA LEU A 54 -2.75 1.36 22.77
C LEU A 54 -2.02 2.30 21.79
N LEU A 55 -1.67 3.51 22.22
CA LEU A 55 -0.93 4.48 21.40
C LEU A 55 0.42 3.93 20.94
N ILE A 56 1.19 3.32 21.86
CA ILE A 56 2.50 2.74 21.54
C ILE A 56 2.32 1.52 20.62
N SER A 57 1.35 0.65 20.90
CA SER A 57 1.12 -0.56 20.10
C SER A 57 0.64 -0.23 18.69
N TYR A 58 -0.38 0.62 18.54
CA TYR A 58 -0.83 1.10 17.23
C TYR A 58 0.31 1.82 16.50
N GLY A 59 1.05 2.67 17.20
CA GLY A 59 2.21 3.37 16.66
C GLY A 59 3.27 2.43 16.11
N ALA A 60 3.64 1.40 16.86
CA ALA A 60 4.65 0.43 16.47
C ALA A 60 4.20 -0.41 15.27
N PHE A 61 2.96 -0.94 15.28
CA PHE A 61 2.43 -1.72 14.17
C PHE A 61 2.25 -0.87 12.90
N SER A 62 1.68 0.33 13.01
CA SER A 62 1.56 1.26 11.88
C SER A 62 2.93 1.64 11.32
N PHE A 63 3.89 1.98 12.19
CA PHE A 63 5.25 2.30 11.76
C PHE A 63 5.93 1.13 11.05
N PHE A 64 5.75 -0.09 11.55
CA PHE A 64 6.27 -1.30 10.91
C PHE A 64 5.68 -1.52 9.52
N ILE A 65 4.35 -1.45 9.38
CA ILE A 65 3.65 -1.60 8.10
C ILE A 65 4.11 -0.51 7.12
N LEU A 66 4.14 0.76 7.54
CA LEU A 66 4.59 1.88 6.71
C LEU A 66 6.06 1.72 6.28
N SER A 67 6.94 1.27 7.19
CA SER A 67 8.35 1.02 6.89
C SER A 67 8.51 -0.09 5.86
N LEU A 68 7.69 -1.16 5.96
CA LEU A 68 7.68 -2.26 5.00
C LEU A 68 7.22 -1.78 3.61
N ILE A 69 6.18 -0.93 3.57
CA ILE A 69 5.72 -0.30 2.33
C ILE A 69 6.85 0.55 1.72
N ILE A 70 7.46 1.46 2.49
CA ILE A 70 8.56 2.30 2.00
C ILE A 70 9.70 1.44 1.45
N ALA A 71 10.10 0.38 2.15
CA ALA A 71 11.16 -0.53 1.69
C ALA A 71 10.83 -1.16 0.34
N PHE A 72 9.58 -1.61 0.14
CA PHE A 72 9.14 -2.22 -1.11
C PHE A 72 9.12 -1.22 -2.28
N PHE A 73 8.69 0.02 -2.02
CA PHE A 73 8.79 1.12 -3.00
C PHE A 73 10.25 1.45 -3.35
N LEU A 74 11.14 1.52 -2.36
CA LEU A 74 12.56 1.78 -2.60
C LEU A 74 13.21 0.69 -3.46
N LEU A 75 12.85 -0.59 -3.24
CA LEU A 75 13.29 -1.70 -4.08
C LEU A 75 12.82 -1.52 -5.53
N ALA A 76 11.54 -1.16 -5.72
CA ALA A 76 11.00 -0.90 -7.06
C ALA A 76 11.71 0.27 -7.76
N PHE A 77 11.94 1.39 -7.04
CA PHE A 77 12.68 2.54 -7.55
C PHE A 77 14.16 2.26 -7.81
N PHE A 78 14.75 1.25 -7.15
CA PHE A 78 16.12 0.83 -7.42
C PHE A 78 16.24 -0.03 -8.69
N ILE A 79 15.26 -0.91 -8.94
CA ILE A 79 15.25 -1.78 -10.13
C ILE A 79 14.85 -0.99 -11.38
N SER A 80 13.94 -0.03 -11.24
CA SER A 80 13.35 0.67 -12.37
C SER A 80 14.34 1.39 -13.31
N PRO A 81 15.40 2.08 -12.82
CA PRO A 81 16.41 2.69 -13.68
C PRO A 81 17.11 1.71 -14.61
N ILE A 82 17.32 0.46 -14.20
CA ILE A 82 17.96 -0.56 -15.04
C ILE A 82 17.07 -0.88 -16.25
N ILE A 83 15.77 -1.07 -15.99
CA ILE A 83 14.76 -1.37 -17.01
C ILE A 83 14.62 -0.18 -17.97
N ALA A 84 14.40 1.01 -17.42
CA ALA A 84 14.20 2.24 -18.17
C ALA A 84 15.43 2.64 -19.00
N ARG A 85 16.65 2.44 -18.49
CA ARG A 85 17.90 2.67 -19.24
C ARG A 85 18.01 1.71 -20.42
N SER A 86 17.70 0.44 -20.21
CA SER A 86 17.69 -0.55 -21.29
C SER A 86 16.66 -0.20 -22.37
N LEU A 87 15.43 0.13 -21.96
CA LEU A 87 14.36 0.62 -22.84
C LEU A 87 14.79 1.87 -23.63
N TYR A 88 15.34 2.87 -22.95
CA TYR A 88 15.85 4.10 -23.57
C TYR A 88 16.89 3.83 -24.65
N PHE A 89 17.89 2.98 -24.37
CA PHE A 89 18.91 2.62 -25.35
C PHE A 89 18.33 1.86 -26.54
N HIS A 90 17.41 0.92 -26.30
CA HIS A 90 16.78 0.15 -27.38
C HIS A 90 15.91 1.03 -28.30
N ILE A 91 15.22 2.02 -27.75
CA ILE A 91 14.43 3.02 -28.49
C ILE A 91 15.37 3.97 -29.27
N LEU A 92 16.43 4.46 -28.62
CA LEU A 92 17.43 5.37 -29.20
C LEU A 92 18.21 4.80 -30.39
N ILE A 93 18.46 3.49 -30.41
CA ILE A 93 19.32 2.87 -31.44
C ILE A 93 18.75 3.04 -32.86
N LYS A 94 17.45 3.30 -33.04
CA LYS A 94 16.89 3.66 -34.36
C LYS A 94 17.26 5.08 -34.80
N GLU A 95 17.43 6.00 -33.86
CA GLU A 95 17.48 7.44 -34.13
C GLU A 95 18.90 8.01 -34.04
N LYS A 96 19.93 7.25 -34.47
CA LYS A 96 21.30 7.79 -34.64
C LYS A 96 21.35 9.07 -35.49
N HIS A 97 20.28 9.39 -36.23
CA HIS A 97 20.15 10.57 -37.08
C HIS A 97 19.05 11.58 -36.67
N ALA A 98 18.31 11.39 -35.55
CA ALA A 98 17.25 12.31 -35.14
C ALA A 98 17.68 13.28 -34.02
N LYS A 99 17.05 14.47 -33.97
CA LYS A 99 17.32 15.48 -32.94
C LYS A 99 16.93 14.93 -31.54
N ILE A 100 17.80 15.13 -30.55
CA ILE A 100 17.62 14.73 -29.13
C ILE A 100 16.22 15.07 -28.55
N LYS A 101 15.59 16.15 -29.01
CA LYS A 101 14.25 16.56 -28.58
C LYS A 101 13.15 15.56 -28.97
N HIS A 102 13.21 14.97 -30.17
CA HIS A 102 12.21 13.99 -30.63
C HIS A 102 12.30 12.68 -29.86
N ILE A 103 13.53 12.24 -29.54
CA ILE A 103 13.78 11.05 -28.72
C ILE A 103 13.10 11.15 -27.36
N LYS A 104 13.20 12.31 -26.69
CA LYS A 104 12.59 12.53 -25.37
C LYS A 104 11.07 12.47 -25.43
N ILE A 105 10.48 13.02 -26.49
CA ILE A 105 9.03 13.00 -26.72
C ILE A 105 8.57 11.56 -26.97
N ASN A 106 9.26 10.82 -27.84
CA ASN A 106 8.91 9.42 -28.15
C ASN A 106 9.04 8.52 -26.93
N TYR A 107 10.09 8.70 -26.11
CA TYR A 107 10.23 8.00 -24.84
C TYR A 107 9.07 8.36 -23.88
N PHE A 108 8.73 9.64 -23.75
CA PHE A 108 7.65 10.06 -22.87
C PHE A 108 6.30 9.47 -23.31
N LEU A 109 5.99 9.53 -24.61
CA LEU A 109 4.78 8.95 -25.18
C LEU A 109 4.72 7.44 -24.95
N PHE A 110 5.84 6.73 -25.11
CA PHE A 110 5.95 5.30 -24.84
C PHE A 110 5.53 4.94 -23.40
N PHE A 111 6.05 5.65 -22.40
CA PHE A 111 5.71 5.35 -21.01
C PHE A 111 4.31 5.81 -20.62
N PHE A 112 3.83 6.89 -21.24
CA PHE A 112 2.45 7.31 -21.09
C PHE A 112 1.49 6.22 -21.60
N LEU A 113 1.77 5.64 -22.78
CA LEU A 113 1.01 4.52 -23.34
C LEU A 113 1.12 3.26 -22.47
N CYS A 114 2.30 2.92 -21.97
CA CYS A 114 2.47 1.82 -21.02
C CYS A 114 1.67 2.03 -19.73
N SER A 115 1.56 3.27 -19.25
CA SER A 115 0.80 3.61 -18.04
C SER A 115 -0.71 3.52 -18.28
N ILE A 116 -1.19 3.91 -19.48
CA ILE A 116 -2.58 3.69 -19.90
C ILE A 116 -2.88 2.19 -19.96
N ALA A 117 -2.00 1.41 -20.59
CA ALA A 117 -2.12 -0.05 -20.65
C ALA A 117 -2.21 -0.66 -19.24
N ALA A 118 -1.34 -0.22 -18.33
CA ALA A 118 -1.35 -0.63 -16.93
C ALA A 118 -2.69 -0.32 -16.25
N SER A 119 -3.22 0.89 -16.44
CA SER A 119 -4.49 1.33 -15.87
C SER A 119 -5.68 0.52 -16.39
N LEU A 120 -5.74 0.28 -17.70
CA LEU A 120 -6.79 -0.54 -18.32
C LEU A 120 -6.77 -1.99 -17.82
N CYS A 121 -5.58 -2.55 -17.68
CA CYS A 121 -5.41 -3.89 -17.12
C CYS A 121 -5.90 -3.98 -15.66
N ALA A 122 -5.93 -2.87 -14.90
CA ALA A 122 -6.32 -2.88 -13.49
C ALA A 122 -7.80 -3.25 -13.33
N PHE A 123 -8.62 -2.92 -14.33
CA PHE A 123 -10.04 -3.22 -14.32
C PHE A 123 -10.36 -4.70 -14.65
N LYS A 124 -9.50 -5.43 -15.40
CA LYS A 124 -9.66 -6.88 -15.68
C LYS A 124 -8.33 -7.59 -15.95
N LEU A 125 -7.91 -8.45 -15.01
CA LEU A 125 -6.71 -9.32 -15.11
C LEU A 125 -6.68 -10.24 -16.34
N ILE A 126 -7.84 -10.66 -16.85
CA ILE A 126 -7.93 -11.67 -17.94
C ILE A 126 -7.36 -11.13 -19.27
N PHE A 127 -7.43 -9.83 -19.52
CA PHE A 127 -6.94 -9.24 -20.77
C PHE A 127 -5.49 -8.74 -20.69
N PHE A 128 -4.82 -8.92 -19.55
CA PHE A 128 -3.46 -8.44 -19.31
C PHE A 128 -2.46 -8.81 -20.43
N PRO A 129 -2.29 -10.09 -20.82
CA PRO A 129 -1.32 -10.43 -21.87
C PRO A 129 -1.73 -9.87 -23.24
N PHE A 130 -3.02 -9.76 -23.52
CA PHE A 130 -3.53 -9.29 -24.81
C PHE A 130 -3.36 -7.78 -24.98
N VAL A 131 -3.65 -7.00 -23.93
CA VAL A 131 -3.45 -5.54 -23.93
C VAL A 131 -1.95 -5.23 -24.05
N VAL A 132 -1.09 -5.88 -23.26
CA VAL A 132 0.36 -5.67 -23.33
C VAL A 132 0.92 -6.07 -24.70
N PHE A 133 0.38 -7.13 -25.32
CA PHE A 133 0.76 -7.55 -26.66
C PHE A 133 0.34 -6.54 -27.74
N ILE A 134 -0.89 -6.03 -27.70
CA ILE A 134 -1.37 -4.98 -28.62
C ILE A 134 -0.51 -3.72 -28.48
N PHE A 135 -0.24 -3.28 -27.25
CA PHE A 135 0.62 -2.13 -27.02
C PHE A 135 2.03 -2.38 -27.55
N ALA A 136 2.62 -3.55 -27.33
CA ALA A 136 3.94 -3.85 -27.89
C ALA A 136 3.97 -3.95 -29.42
N LEU A 137 2.86 -4.34 -30.07
CA LEU A 137 2.72 -4.29 -31.52
C LEU A 137 2.58 -2.86 -32.04
N ILE A 138 1.74 -2.04 -31.39
CA ILE A 138 1.61 -0.60 -31.70
C ILE A 138 2.99 0.07 -31.54
N GLU A 139 3.69 -0.24 -30.46
CA GLU A 139 5.05 0.23 -30.20
C GLU A 139 6.06 -0.32 -31.20
N HIS A 140 5.92 -1.56 -31.66
CA HIS A 140 6.76 -2.09 -32.75
C HIS A 140 6.60 -1.25 -34.02
N VAL A 141 5.37 -0.89 -34.37
CA VAL A 141 5.06 -0.11 -35.57
C VAL A 141 5.54 1.33 -35.42
N ILE A 142 5.31 1.98 -34.28
CA ILE A 142 5.77 3.35 -33.99
C ILE A 142 7.31 3.39 -33.94
N VAL A 143 7.91 2.50 -33.14
CA VAL A 143 9.35 2.50 -32.87
C VAL A 143 10.14 1.89 -34.01
N PHE A 144 9.70 0.91 -34.81
CA PHE A 144 10.54 0.29 -35.87
C PHE A 144 9.99 0.39 -37.30
N GLY A 145 8.77 0.93 -37.45
CA GLY A 145 8.04 0.94 -38.71
C GLY A 145 7.50 -0.44 -39.08
N VAL A 146 6.76 -0.52 -40.20
CA VAL A 146 6.12 -1.78 -40.67
C VAL A 146 7.15 -2.84 -41.13
N ASN A 147 8.42 -2.47 -41.26
CA ASN A 147 9.41 -3.31 -41.93
C ASN A 147 10.04 -4.33 -40.97
N ILE A 148 9.60 -5.60 -41.07
CA ILE A 148 9.94 -6.72 -40.19
C ILE A 148 11.29 -7.33 -40.59
N SER A 149 12.25 -7.34 -39.67
CA SER A 149 13.52 -8.07 -39.82
C SER A 149 13.91 -8.74 -38.51
N TRP A 150 14.63 -9.86 -38.57
CA TRP A 150 14.97 -10.65 -37.37
C TRP A 150 15.62 -9.82 -36.25
N LYS A 151 16.57 -8.94 -36.62
CA LYS A 151 17.23 -8.02 -35.68
C LYS A 151 16.26 -7.02 -35.03
N LYS A 152 15.22 -6.58 -35.74
CA LYS A 152 14.18 -5.69 -35.21
C LYS A 152 13.18 -6.46 -34.34
N THR A 153 12.82 -7.68 -34.75
CA THR A 153 11.94 -8.56 -33.97
C THR A 153 12.56 -8.88 -32.61
N GLN A 154 13.85 -9.20 -32.55
CA GLN A 154 14.56 -9.46 -31.28
C GLN A 154 14.55 -8.24 -30.34
N LYS A 155 14.75 -7.02 -30.88
CA LYS A 155 14.67 -5.77 -30.09
C LYS A 155 13.25 -5.52 -29.56
N THR A 156 12.25 -5.86 -30.36
CA THR A 156 10.83 -5.70 -30.01
C THR A 156 10.42 -6.68 -28.93
N LEU A 157 10.89 -7.92 -29.02
CA LEU A 157 10.74 -8.91 -27.96
C LEU A 157 11.39 -8.41 -26.65
N THR A 158 12.58 -7.82 -26.74
CA THR A 158 13.26 -7.24 -25.58
C THR A 158 12.46 -6.08 -24.97
N LEU A 159 11.92 -5.18 -25.81
CA LEU A 159 11.03 -4.09 -25.39
C LEU A 159 9.77 -4.62 -24.72
N PHE A 160 9.14 -5.66 -25.28
CA PHE A 160 7.96 -6.32 -24.70
C PHE A 160 8.27 -6.93 -23.33
N ILE A 161 9.39 -7.66 -23.19
CA ILE A 161 9.80 -8.27 -21.92
C ILE A 161 10.04 -7.19 -20.86
N LEU A 162 10.79 -6.14 -21.18
CA LEU A 162 11.12 -5.07 -20.24
C LEU A 162 9.88 -4.26 -19.82
N SER A 163 8.97 -4.00 -20.75
CA SER A 163 7.70 -3.31 -20.47
C SER A 163 6.78 -4.18 -19.62
N SER A 164 6.69 -5.48 -19.93
CA SER A 164 5.95 -6.44 -19.12
C SER A 164 6.50 -6.51 -17.70
N LEU A 165 7.82 -6.48 -17.54
CA LEU A 165 8.46 -6.50 -16.23
C LEU A 165 8.16 -5.22 -15.42
N LEU A 166 8.12 -4.05 -16.05
CA LEU A 166 7.69 -2.81 -15.41
C LEU A 166 6.25 -2.89 -14.91
N LEU A 167 5.35 -3.44 -15.75
CA LEU A 167 3.94 -3.64 -15.38
C LEU A 167 3.81 -4.63 -14.22
N VAL A 168 4.53 -5.75 -14.27
CA VAL A 168 4.55 -6.75 -13.18
C VAL A 168 5.00 -6.11 -11.87
N ILE A 169 6.00 -5.21 -11.88
CA ILE A 169 6.40 -4.47 -10.68
C ILE A 169 5.26 -3.59 -10.15
N SER A 170 4.61 -2.81 -11.01
CA SER A 170 3.47 -1.95 -10.61
C SER A 170 2.30 -2.76 -10.03
N TYR A 171 1.98 -3.92 -10.62
CA TYR A 171 0.95 -4.82 -10.10
C TYR A 171 1.35 -5.48 -8.80
N THR A 172 2.60 -5.91 -8.68
CA THR A 172 3.11 -6.50 -7.44
C THR A 172 3.04 -5.49 -6.30
N LEU A 173 3.35 -4.21 -6.58
CA LEU A 173 3.14 -3.10 -5.64
C LEU A 173 1.67 -2.97 -5.23
N LEU A 174 0.72 -3.01 -6.18
CA LEU A 174 -0.70 -2.93 -5.84
C LEU A 174 -1.18 -4.13 -5.02
N ILE A 175 -0.79 -5.37 -5.39
CA ILE A 175 -1.15 -6.59 -4.65
C ILE A 175 -0.57 -6.54 -3.23
N PHE A 176 0.69 -6.16 -3.12
CA PHE A 176 1.35 -5.99 -1.83
C PHE A 176 0.62 -4.94 -0.97
N LEU A 177 0.24 -3.80 -1.54
CA LEU A 177 -0.54 -2.77 -0.84
C LEU A 177 -1.94 -3.27 -0.44
N SER A 178 -2.61 -4.01 -1.32
CA SER A 178 -3.93 -4.61 -1.05
C SER A 178 -3.87 -5.54 0.16
N ILE A 179 -2.81 -6.36 0.27
CA ILE A 179 -2.58 -7.23 1.42
C ILE A 179 -2.19 -6.42 2.66
N ALA A 180 -1.23 -5.50 2.53
CA ALA A 180 -0.67 -4.74 3.65
C ALA A 180 -1.69 -3.78 4.29
N LEU A 181 -2.61 -3.23 3.49
CA LEU A 181 -3.60 -2.25 3.91
C LEU A 181 -5.02 -2.83 3.95
N ASN A 182 -5.17 -4.13 3.68
CA ASN A 182 -6.42 -4.88 3.72
C ASN A 182 -7.55 -4.25 2.90
N PHE A 183 -7.27 -3.81 1.66
CA PHE A 183 -8.31 -3.36 0.73
C PHE A 183 -8.50 -4.36 -0.40
N LYS A 184 -9.72 -4.45 -0.93
CA LYS A 184 -10.04 -5.30 -2.07
C LYS A 184 -9.63 -4.61 -3.37
N ILE A 185 -8.91 -5.33 -4.24
CA ILE A 185 -8.68 -4.88 -5.62
C ILE A 185 -10.01 -4.97 -6.37
N GLU A 186 -10.52 -3.83 -6.81
CA GLU A 186 -11.82 -3.75 -7.46
C GLU A 186 -11.67 -3.95 -8.97
N SER A 187 -12.43 -4.89 -9.52
CA SER A 187 -12.47 -5.17 -10.97
C SER A 187 -13.62 -4.44 -11.68
N THR A 188 -14.24 -3.48 -11.01
CA THR A 188 -15.40 -2.72 -11.48
C THR A 188 -15.08 -1.23 -11.52
N LEU A 189 -15.85 -0.47 -12.30
CA LEU A 189 -15.74 0.99 -12.42
C LEU A 189 -16.32 1.74 -11.20
N SER A 190 -15.97 1.32 -10.00
CA SER A 190 -16.29 2.06 -8.78
C SER A 190 -15.31 3.22 -8.56
N PHE A 191 -15.61 4.12 -7.62
CA PHE A 191 -14.70 5.19 -7.22
C PHE A 191 -13.33 4.64 -6.75
N ASN A 192 -13.32 3.58 -5.96
CA ASN A 192 -12.10 2.93 -5.50
C ASN A 192 -11.34 2.24 -6.65
N GLY A 193 -12.05 1.60 -7.58
CA GLY A 193 -11.45 1.02 -8.78
C GLY A 193 -10.75 2.07 -9.65
N ILE A 194 -11.36 3.25 -9.80
CA ILE A 194 -10.76 4.40 -10.49
C ILE A 194 -9.50 4.88 -9.76
N LEU A 195 -9.53 5.00 -8.44
CA LEU A 195 -8.34 5.38 -7.65
C LEU A 195 -7.20 4.36 -7.77
N GLN A 196 -7.52 3.06 -7.73
CA GLN A 196 -6.52 1.99 -7.89
C GLN A 196 -5.90 2.00 -9.31
N ALA A 197 -6.71 2.24 -10.34
CA ALA A 197 -6.24 2.36 -11.72
C ALA A 197 -5.37 3.61 -11.94
N LEU A 198 -5.76 4.75 -11.35
CA LEU A 198 -4.97 5.98 -11.33
C LEU A 198 -3.64 5.78 -10.58
N PHE A 199 -3.65 5.05 -9.47
CA PHE A 199 -2.44 4.68 -8.74
C PHE A 199 -1.48 3.86 -9.62
N ILE A 200 -1.97 2.81 -10.30
CA ILE A 200 -1.14 2.01 -11.21
C ILE A 200 -0.57 2.87 -12.35
N PHE A 201 -1.39 3.76 -12.93
CA PHE A 201 -0.95 4.71 -13.95
C PHE A 201 0.22 5.56 -13.43
N ILE A 202 0.04 6.21 -12.27
CA ILE A 202 1.02 7.10 -11.67
C ILE A 202 2.30 6.34 -11.33
N ILE A 203 2.22 5.16 -10.71
CA ILE A 203 3.41 4.38 -10.34
C ILE A 203 4.19 3.91 -11.56
N THR A 204 3.51 3.42 -12.60
CA THR A 204 4.17 2.98 -13.84
C THR A 204 4.89 4.16 -14.51
N PHE A 205 4.25 5.33 -14.53
CA PHE A 205 4.81 6.56 -15.06
C PHE A 205 6.00 7.08 -14.23
N LEU A 206 5.92 7.00 -12.90
CA LEU A 206 7.00 7.44 -12.02
C LEU A 206 8.22 6.54 -12.09
N LEU A 207 8.03 5.23 -12.05
CA LEU A 207 9.11 4.26 -12.20
C LEU A 207 9.89 4.53 -13.50
N SER A 208 9.18 4.71 -14.61
CA SER A 208 9.81 5.03 -15.88
C SER A 208 10.47 6.42 -15.97
N GLY A 209 9.88 7.44 -15.35
CA GLY A 209 10.45 8.79 -15.26
C GLY A 209 11.72 8.83 -14.41
N VAL A 210 11.73 8.09 -13.29
CA VAL A 210 12.89 7.88 -12.42
C VAL A 210 14.09 7.35 -13.21
N GLY A 211 13.85 6.42 -14.13
CA GLY A 211 14.90 5.88 -14.98
C GLY A 211 15.43 6.85 -16.05
N LEU A 212 14.59 7.70 -16.64
CA LEU A 212 15.05 8.75 -17.56
C LEU A 212 15.93 9.79 -16.84
N ALA A 213 15.49 10.21 -15.66
CA ALA A 213 16.25 11.13 -14.82
C ALA A 213 17.64 10.54 -14.50
N ASP A 214 17.71 9.23 -14.24
CA ASP A 214 18.97 8.54 -13.98
C ASP A 214 19.91 8.48 -15.19
N VAL A 215 19.37 8.34 -16.40
CA VAL A 215 20.18 8.35 -17.63
C VAL A 215 20.79 9.74 -17.91
N HIS A 216 20.05 10.81 -17.62
CA HIS A 216 20.50 12.19 -17.88
C HIS A 216 21.36 12.77 -16.74
N GLN A 217 21.11 12.35 -15.49
CA GLN A 217 21.92 12.75 -14.34
C GLN A 217 23.16 11.86 -14.28
N ARG A 218 24.31 12.38 -14.72
CA ARG A 218 25.60 11.70 -14.58
C ARG A 218 25.79 11.20 -13.13
N ILE A 219 26.43 10.04 -12.99
CA ILE A 219 26.82 9.29 -11.77
C ILE A 219 27.30 10.15 -10.58
N LYS A 220 27.70 11.41 -10.81
CA LYS A 220 28.22 12.37 -9.83
C LYS A 220 27.19 12.87 -8.80
N HIS A 221 25.87 12.71 -9.01
CA HIS A 221 24.81 13.21 -8.09
C HIS A 221 23.96 12.12 -7.41
N ASN A 222 24.57 10.98 -7.07
CA ASN A 222 23.87 9.84 -6.46
C ASN A 222 23.07 10.20 -5.17
N LYS A 223 23.54 11.19 -4.39
CA LYS A 223 22.86 11.66 -3.17
C LYS A 223 21.52 12.35 -3.47
N ASN A 224 21.48 13.20 -4.50
CA ASN A 224 20.25 13.92 -4.90
C ASN A 224 19.22 12.97 -5.50
N ARG A 225 19.70 11.92 -6.19
CA ARG A 225 18.87 10.84 -6.73
C ARG A 225 18.15 10.05 -5.64
N ILE A 226 18.87 9.62 -4.60
CA ILE A 226 18.29 8.90 -3.45
C ILE A 226 17.29 9.80 -2.71
N LEU A 227 17.62 11.08 -2.49
CA LEU A 227 16.71 12.04 -1.87
C LEU A 227 15.43 12.23 -2.67
N PHE A 228 15.52 12.30 -4.00
CA PHE A 228 14.36 12.39 -4.88
C PHE A 228 13.46 11.14 -4.78
N TYR A 229 14.04 9.93 -4.77
CA TYR A 229 13.29 8.69 -4.60
C TYR A 229 12.63 8.58 -3.22
N MET A 230 13.34 8.99 -2.16
CA MET A 230 12.76 9.02 -0.82
C MET A 230 11.63 10.04 -0.70
N PHE A 231 11.77 11.24 -1.28
CA PHE A 231 10.71 12.25 -1.25
C PHE A 231 9.45 11.77 -1.96
N PHE A 232 9.60 11.16 -3.15
CA PHE A 232 8.47 10.66 -3.91
C PHE A 232 7.81 9.44 -3.23
N SER A 233 8.61 8.50 -2.74
CA SER A 233 8.14 7.35 -1.96
C SER A 233 7.40 7.80 -0.71
N PHE A 234 7.94 8.78 0.03
CA PHE A 234 7.30 9.34 1.21
C PHE A 234 5.93 9.96 0.90
N THR A 235 5.84 10.72 -0.20
CA THR A 235 4.57 11.37 -0.61
C THR A 235 3.52 10.34 -1.01
N CYS A 236 3.90 9.32 -1.79
CA CYS A 236 3.01 8.22 -2.15
C CYS A 236 2.55 7.44 -0.92
N VAL A 237 3.46 7.11 0.00
CA VAL A 237 3.13 6.38 1.22
C VAL A 237 2.24 7.21 2.14
N PHE A 238 2.46 8.51 2.27
CA PHE A 238 1.62 9.39 3.07
C PHE A 238 0.20 9.49 2.53
N TYR A 239 0.05 9.62 1.20
CA TYR A 239 -1.27 9.59 0.55
C TYR A 239 -1.98 8.26 0.79
N ILE A 240 -1.28 7.14 0.58
CA ILE A 240 -1.83 5.79 0.75
C ILE A 240 -2.22 5.53 2.21
N ALA A 241 -1.37 5.93 3.16
CA ALA A 241 -1.62 5.79 4.59
C ALA A 241 -2.85 6.59 5.04
N THR A 242 -3.13 7.72 4.38
CA THR A 242 -4.29 8.56 4.69
C THR A 242 -5.56 8.05 4.00
N ALA A 243 -5.47 7.59 2.75
CA ALA A 243 -6.62 7.16 1.96
C ALA A 243 -7.12 5.75 2.33
N PHE A 244 -6.24 4.89 2.85
CA PHE A 244 -6.53 3.48 3.18
C PHE A 244 -6.26 3.16 4.67
N SER A 245 -6.30 4.19 5.54
CA SER A 245 -6.06 4.07 6.98
C SER A 245 -7.01 3.08 7.67
N ASN A 246 -8.27 3.01 7.24
CA ASN A 246 -9.30 2.20 7.90
C ASN A 246 -8.97 0.71 7.86
N GLY A 247 -8.69 0.12 6.69
CA GLY A 247 -8.36 -1.32 6.59
C GLY A 247 -7.08 -1.71 7.35
N THR A 248 -6.09 -0.82 7.37
CA THR A 248 -4.88 -1.00 8.18
C THR A 248 -5.21 -0.95 9.67
N SER A 249 -6.04 0.01 10.08
CA SER A 249 -6.45 0.17 11.46
C SER A 249 -7.29 -1.01 11.95
N GLU A 250 -8.17 -1.59 11.12
CA GLU A 250 -8.93 -2.81 11.41
C GLU A 250 -7.99 -4.00 11.69
N GLY A 251 -7.00 -4.21 10.82
CA GLY A 251 -6.00 -5.28 11.00
C GLY A 251 -5.18 -5.12 12.29
N ILE A 252 -4.74 -3.89 12.58
CA ILE A 252 -4.01 -3.58 13.82
C ILE A 252 -4.90 -3.79 15.05
N THR A 253 -6.15 -3.31 15.00
CA THR A 253 -7.15 -3.46 16.07
C THR A 253 -7.36 -4.93 16.42
N ARG A 254 -7.46 -5.79 15.40
CA ARG A 254 -7.60 -7.24 15.58
C ARG A 254 -6.34 -7.88 16.15
N GLN A 255 -5.15 -7.49 15.69
CA GLN A 255 -3.88 -8.04 16.19
C GLN A 255 -3.57 -7.67 17.65
N ILE A 256 -3.95 -6.46 18.07
CA ILE A 256 -3.81 -6.00 19.46
C ILE A 256 -4.88 -6.66 20.37
N GLY A 257 -5.87 -7.34 19.78
CA GLY A 257 -6.98 -7.95 20.51
C GLY A 257 -8.02 -6.93 20.99
N LEU A 258 -7.97 -5.71 20.47
CA LEU A 258 -8.87 -4.62 20.86
C LEU A 258 -10.29 -4.85 20.31
N GLY A 259 -10.45 -5.49 19.15
CA GLY A 259 -11.77 -5.71 18.54
C GLY A 259 -11.73 -6.28 17.13
N PHE A 260 -12.78 -6.03 16.34
CA PHE A 260 -13.09 -6.68 15.06
C PHE A 260 -13.11 -8.21 15.12
N GLN A 261 -13.75 -8.74 16.16
CA GLN A 261 -13.89 -10.16 16.32
C GLN A 261 -15.24 -10.52 16.93
N TYR A 262 -15.73 -11.69 16.54
CA TYR A 262 -16.82 -12.32 17.26
C TYR A 262 -16.31 -12.79 18.61
N ARG A 263 -16.97 -12.35 19.68
CA ARG A 263 -16.74 -12.84 21.04
C ARG A 263 -18.01 -13.48 21.57
N CYS A 264 -17.84 -14.50 22.41
CA CYS A 264 -18.95 -15.17 23.07
C CYS A 264 -18.89 -14.90 24.58
N TYR A 265 -20.06 -14.71 25.16
CA TYR A 265 -20.25 -14.41 26.58
C TYR A 265 -21.40 -15.25 27.14
N ASN A 266 -21.44 -15.44 28.46
CA ASN A 266 -22.59 -16.08 29.09
C ASN A 266 -23.82 -15.18 28.96
N HIS A 267 -24.98 -15.79 28.71
CA HIS A 267 -26.26 -15.08 28.61
C HIS A 267 -26.59 -14.33 29.91
N SER A 268 -26.34 -14.93 31.08
CA SER A 268 -26.58 -14.30 32.38
C SER A 268 -25.80 -13.01 32.60
N ASP A 269 -24.60 -12.91 32.01
CA ASP A 269 -23.72 -11.76 32.17
C ASP A 269 -24.12 -10.66 31.19
N MET A 270 -24.53 -11.02 29.97
CA MET A 270 -24.90 -10.08 28.90
C MET A 270 -26.28 -9.44 29.07
N VAL A 271 -27.26 -10.15 29.67
CA VAL A 271 -28.62 -9.63 29.88
C VAL A 271 -28.63 -8.36 30.72
N LYS A 272 -27.67 -8.21 31.65
CA LYS A 272 -27.53 -7.04 32.53
C LYS A 272 -27.30 -5.73 31.78
N TYR A 273 -26.84 -5.81 30.53
CA TYR A 273 -26.47 -4.66 29.72
C TYR A 273 -27.51 -4.31 28.65
N SER A 274 -28.69 -4.94 28.66
CA SER A 274 -29.82 -4.60 27.78
C SER A 274 -29.44 -4.49 26.30
N ILE A 275 -28.60 -5.42 25.82
CA ILE A 275 -28.08 -5.40 24.45
C ILE A 275 -29.23 -5.64 23.46
N PRO A 276 -29.40 -4.78 22.43
CA PRO A 276 -30.42 -4.96 21.41
C PRO A 276 -30.32 -6.31 20.68
N GLU A 277 -31.44 -7.02 20.51
CA GLU A 277 -31.45 -8.38 19.92
C GLU A 277 -30.85 -8.42 18.50
N ASN A 278 -30.98 -7.32 17.75
CA ASN A 278 -30.43 -7.19 16.40
C ASN A 278 -28.90 -7.15 16.33
N LEU A 279 -28.21 -7.01 17.47
CA LEU A 279 -26.75 -7.02 17.58
C LEU A 279 -26.22 -8.36 18.10
N THR A 280 -27.12 -9.23 18.54
CA THR A 280 -26.79 -10.60 18.96
C THR A 280 -27.03 -11.56 17.80
N ASN A 281 -26.01 -12.33 17.44
CA ASN A 281 -26.23 -13.45 16.52
C ASN A 281 -26.83 -14.60 17.33
N LYS A 282 -28.03 -15.05 16.93
CA LYS A 282 -28.82 -16.12 17.57
C LYS A 282 -28.07 -17.46 17.56
N GLN A 283 -27.08 -17.60 18.44
CA GLN A 283 -26.62 -18.87 19.00
C GLN A 283 -26.97 -18.84 20.50
N THR A 284 -28.26 -18.70 20.81
CA THR A 284 -28.81 -18.92 22.17
C THR A 284 -28.82 -20.41 22.53
N SER A 285 -28.18 -21.27 21.74
CA SER A 285 -27.97 -22.67 22.08
C SER A 285 -26.97 -22.76 23.24
N LYS A 286 -27.44 -23.23 24.41
CA LYS A 286 -26.66 -23.48 25.64
C LYS A 286 -26.32 -22.25 26.51
N GLY A 287 -27.15 -21.20 26.51
CA GLY A 287 -26.97 -20.08 27.46
C GLY A 287 -25.76 -19.19 27.16
N LYS A 288 -25.32 -19.13 25.90
CA LYS A 288 -24.27 -18.23 25.40
C LYS A 288 -24.86 -17.17 24.48
N ILE A 289 -24.20 -16.03 24.35
CA ILE A 289 -24.53 -14.98 23.37
C ILE A 289 -23.26 -14.67 22.57
N LYS A 290 -23.39 -14.66 21.24
CA LYS A 290 -22.34 -14.26 20.31
C LYS A 290 -22.59 -12.84 19.81
N VAL A 291 -21.62 -11.96 20.00
CA VAL A 291 -21.66 -10.56 19.53
C VAL A 291 -20.42 -10.23 18.72
N PHE A 292 -20.56 -9.29 17.79
CA PHE A 292 -19.41 -8.74 17.08
C PHE A 292 -18.92 -7.50 17.81
N VAL A 293 -17.71 -7.59 18.38
CA VAL A 293 -17.08 -6.50 19.14
C VAL A 293 -16.19 -5.70 18.21
N ILE A 294 -16.47 -4.40 18.10
CA ILE A 294 -15.65 -3.46 17.31
C ILE A 294 -14.46 -2.97 18.13
N SER A 295 -14.70 -2.63 19.40
CA SER A 295 -13.68 -2.17 20.34
C SER A 295 -14.04 -2.60 21.75
N ASP A 296 -13.05 -3.02 22.51
CA ASP A 296 -13.10 -3.25 23.94
C ASP A 296 -11.91 -2.55 24.58
N SER A 297 -12.13 -1.28 24.96
CA SER A 297 -11.10 -0.44 25.58
C SER A 297 -11.66 0.24 26.81
N ASN A 298 -10.80 0.35 27.82
CA ASN A 298 -11.08 1.15 29.02
C ASN A 298 -12.38 0.76 29.74
N GLY A 299 -12.70 -0.53 29.76
CA GLY A 299 -13.94 -1.03 30.37
C GLY A 299 -15.21 -0.60 29.63
N ARG A 300 -15.14 -0.31 28.33
CA ARG A 300 -16.30 -0.15 27.46
C ARG A 300 -16.19 -1.01 26.23
N VAL A 301 -17.30 -1.70 25.94
CA VAL A 301 -17.45 -2.57 24.79
C VAL A 301 -18.36 -1.90 23.77
N TYR A 302 -17.90 -1.84 22.52
CA TYR A 302 -18.62 -1.34 21.36
C TYR A 302 -19.02 -2.49 20.44
N LEU A 303 -20.29 -2.54 20.05
CA LEU A 303 -20.87 -3.61 19.22
C LEU A 303 -21.37 -3.08 17.87
N SER A 304 -21.26 -3.89 16.82
CA SER A 304 -21.95 -3.68 15.53
C SER A 304 -22.91 -4.81 15.21
N ARG A 305 -23.83 -4.54 14.29
CA ARG A 305 -24.62 -5.57 13.60
C ARG A 305 -23.72 -6.36 12.66
N GLY A 306 -23.09 -7.42 13.18
CA GLY A 306 -22.17 -8.26 12.42
C GLY A 306 -21.01 -7.45 11.81
N GLU A 307 -20.64 -7.76 10.56
CA GLU A 307 -19.54 -7.11 9.82
C GLU A 307 -19.94 -5.78 9.17
N ALA A 308 -20.94 -5.06 9.70
CA ALA A 308 -21.24 -3.70 9.27
C ALA A 308 -20.12 -2.70 9.65
N TYR A 309 -19.17 -3.13 10.50
CA TYR A 309 -17.97 -2.39 10.91
C TYR A 309 -18.26 -0.97 11.44
N ARG A 310 -19.43 -0.70 12.03
CA ARG A 310 -19.74 0.57 12.68
C ARG A 310 -20.47 0.35 13.99
N ALA A 311 -20.04 1.04 15.04
CA ALA A 311 -20.61 0.90 16.37
C ALA A 311 -22.07 1.39 16.37
N GLU A 312 -22.97 0.50 16.78
CA GLU A 312 -24.39 0.77 16.95
C GLU A 312 -24.77 0.83 18.43
N TYR A 313 -24.03 0.16 19.29
CA TYR A 313 -24.29 0.11 20.73
C TYR A 313 -22.99 0.08 21.53
N SER A 314 -22.98 0.71 22.69
CA SER A 314 -21.85 0.71 23.63
C SER A 314 -22.33 0.58 25.06
N PHE A 315 -21.61 -0.18 25.89
CA PHE A 315 -21.92 -0.33 27.30
C PHE A 315 -20.66 -0.42 28.17
N PRO A 316 -20.72 0.03 29.43
CA PRO A 316 -19.63 -0.14 30.39
C PRO A 316 -19.56 -1.61 30.83
N ALA A 317 -18.38 -2.20 30.69
CA ALA A 317 -18.09 -3.59 30.91
C ALA A 317 -16.71 -3.72 31.56
N THR A 318 -16.65 -3.64 32.89
CA THR A 318 -15.39 -3.81 33.63
C THR A 318 -15.03 -5.28 33.82
N ASP A 319 -16.02 -6.18 33.85
CA ASP A 319 -15.85 -7.59 34.23
C ASP A 319 -16.66 -8.54 33.34
N LEU A 320 -16.57 -8.39 32.01
CA LEU A 320 -17.06 -9.43 31.10
C LEU A 320 -16.00 -10.49 30.85
N ARG A 321 -16.30 -11.74 31.21
CA ARG A 321 -15.46 -12.88 30.89
C ARG A 321 -15.85 -13.45 29.54
N GLU A 322 -14.94 -13.33 28.57
CA GLU A 322 -15.06 -14.03 27.30
C GLU A 322 -15.02 -15.55 27.52
N ILE A 323 -15.91 -16.26 26.83
CA ILE A 323 -15.97 -17.73 26.80
C ILE A 323 -15.76 -18.22 25.37
N ALA A 324 -15.32 -19.48 25.23
CA ALA A 324 -15.16 -20.08 23.91
C ALA A 324 -16.50 -20.14 23.16
N CYS A 325 -16.51 -19.59 21.95
CA CYS A 325 -17.57 -19.80 20.99
C CYS A 325 -17.60 -21.28 20.57
N ASP A 326 -18.81 -21.84 20.45
CA ASP A 326 -18.98 -23.14 19.82
C ASP A 326 -18.57 -23.01 18.32
N LYS A 327 -17.85 -24.00 17.81
CA LYS A 327 -17.33 -24.00 16.43
C LYS A 327 -18.44 -24.00 15.38
#